data_AF-A0A2V6MGC6-F1
#
_entry.id   AF-A0A2V6MGC6-F1
#
_cell.length_a   1.000
_cell.length_b   1.000
_cell.length_c   1.000
_cell.angle_alpha   90.00
_cell.angle_beta   90.00
_cell.angle_gamma   90.00
#
_symmetry.space_group_name_H-M   'P 1'
#
loop_
_entity.id
_entity.type
_entity.pdbx_description
1 polymer ?
#
loop_
_entity_poly.entity_id
_entity_poly.type
_entity_poly.pdbx_seq_one_letter_code
_entity_poly.pdbx_strand_id
1 'polypeptide(L)'
;MGTSENSLRFTRIRVVATELIIETLSLCPSALRRGGYKMKPGTVTHTIAVLLSSISSLFAHSTPKKAEPAKVRASKKSDKLSEDILLNVNSLAFTPGHWSPPPPEAGERYPWKRNIVTTVFWIGEEPSANNPVPNRSSSWDKYWTRSYGGFDDPNRAHRSDYIPVKFTPRQNPVYCALPYNDKAATGHRPEAPQVVPWFREAYQGPAVSTCKGRWIAICKGNRTVYAQWEDAGPFRTDHWQYVFGNERPKPNLNKGAGLDVSPAVRDYLGLEETDVTNWKFVEFSEVPRGPWSKLGENNTFVISDRKAGKI
;
A
#
# COMPACT_ATOMS: atom_id res chain seq x y z
N MET A 1 29.08 6.60 -28.52
CA MET A 1 29.27 6.62 -27.06
C MET A 1 27.91 6.41 -26.40
N GLY A 2 27.64 5.24 -25.84
CA GLY A 2 26.32 4.91 -25.28
C GLY A 2 26.07 3.43 -24.97
N THR A 3 27.12 2.61 -24.93
CA THR A 3 27.00 1.14 -24.78
C THR A 3 27.58 0.59 -23.48
N SER A 4 28.35 1.36 -22.69
CA SER A 4 28.97 0.86 -21.45
C SER A 4 28.07 0.99 -20.20
N GLU A 5 27.18 1.99 -20.16
CA GLU A 5 26.36 2.29 -18.97
C GLU A 5 25.20 1.31 -18.78
N ASN A 6 24.64 0.79 -19.88
CA ASN A 6 23.62 -0.26 -19.84
C ASN A 6 24.21 -1.60 -19.39
N SER A 7 25.43 -1.94 -19.83
CA SER A 7 26.10 -3.18 -19.42
C SER A 7 26.34 -3.24 -17.89
N LEU A 8 26.75 -2.11 -17.29
CA LEU A 8 26.96 -2.00 -15.83
C LEU A 8 25.66 -2.07 -15.00
N ARG A 9 24.53 -1.61 -15.54
CA ARG A 9 23.21 -1.80 -14.89
C ARG A 9 22.73 -3.26 -14.94
N PHE A 10 22.99 -3.96 -16.04
CA PHE A 10 22.63 -5.38 -16.17
C PHE A 10 23.46 -6.31 -15.27
N THR A 11 24.73 -5.98 -15.03
CA THR A 11 25.58 -6.75 -14.12
C THR A 11 25.17 -6.56 -12.65
N ARG A 12 24.72 -5.37 -12.23
CA ARG A 12 24.23 -5.13 -10.86
C ARG A 12 22.89 -5.81 -10.56
N ILE A 13 21.99 -5.89 -11.53
CA ILE A 13 20.69 -6.58 -11.35
C ILE A 13 20.87 -8.10 -11.25
N ARG A 14 21.84 -8.67 -11.99
CA ARG A 14 22.18 -10.10 -11.86
C ARG A 14 22.76 -10.43 -10.49
N VAL A 15 23.66 -9.61 -9.95
CA VAL A 15 24.27 -9.85 -8.63
C VAL A 15 23.22 -9.86 -7.50
N VAL A 16 22.27 -8.93 -7.50
CA VAL A 16 21.20 -8.84 -6.47
C VAL A 16 20.24 -10.05 -6.52
N ALA A 17 19.97 -10.61 -7.70
CA ALA A 17 19.13 -11.80 -7.83
C ALA A 17 19.83 -13.08 -7.35
N THR A 18 21.15 -13.21 -7.54
CA THR A 18 21.93 -14.36 -7.04
C THR A 18 22.13 -14.33 -5.52
N GLU A 19 22.31 -13.15 -4.91
CA GLU A 19 22.45 -13.01 -3.45
C GLU A 19 21.15 -13.41 -2.71
N LEU A 20 19.99 -13.10 -3.28
CA LEU A 20 18.68 -13.48 -2.74
C LEU A 20 18.44 -15.00 -2.75
N ILE A 21 19.02 -15.70 -3.73
CA ILE A 21 18.90 -17.17 -3.86
C ILE A 21 19.87 -17.88 -2.90
N ILE A 22 21.06 -17.31 -2.64
CA ILE A 22 22.03 -17.89 -1.71
C ILE A 22 21.57 -17.73 -0.24
N GLU A 23 20.94 -16.61 0.14
CA GLU A 23 20.37 -16.47 1.50
C GLU A 23 19.19 -17.41 1.76
N THR A 24 18.42 -17.77 0.73
CA THR A 24 17.28 -18.71 0.88
C THR A 24 17.75 -20.17 1.06
N LEU A 25 19.00 -20.48 0.69
CA LEU A 25 19.60 -21.81 0.84
C LEU A 25 20.56 -21.93 2.05
N SER A 26 20.75 -20.87 2.84
CA SER A 26 21.75 -20.83 3.92
C SER A 26 21.21 -20.97 5.35
N LEU A 27 19.90 -21.11 5.56
CA LEU A 27 19.30 -21.25 6.89
C LEU A 27 18.80 -22.67 7.18
N CYS A 28 19.72 -23.63 7.27
CA CYS A 28 19.59 -24.78 8.18
C CYS A 28 20.90 -25.56 8.28
N PRO A 29 21.63 -25.46 9.40
CA PRO A 29 22.21 -26.68 9.93
C PRO A 29 22.18 -26.70 11.45
N SER A 30 21.25 -27.45 12.07
CA SER A 30 21.38 -28.02 13.42
C SER A 30 20.18 -28.91 13.79
N ALA A 31 19.89 -29.96 13.03
CA ALA A 31 19.03 -31.05 13.50
C ALA A 31 19.19 -32.33 12.65
N LEU A 32 20.39 -32.91 12.62
CA LEU A 32 20.59 -34.29 12.18
C LEU A 32 21.87 -34.86 12.82
N ARG A 33 21.79 -35.11 14.13
CA ARG A 33 22.62 -36.11 14.80
C ARG A 33 21.71 -37.00 15.63
N ARG A 34 21.35 -38.15 15.05
CA ARG A 34 21.14 -39.48 15.65
C ARG A 34 20.10 -40.25 14.84
N GLY A 35 20.44 -41.48 14.48
CA GLY A 35 19.52 -42.44 13.87
C GLY A 35 19.83 -42.70 12.41
N GLY A 36 20.63 -43.73 12.15
CA GLY A 36 20.94 -44.18 10.80
C GLY A 36 19.74 -44.81 10.11
N TYR A 37 19.47 -44.40 8.87
CA TYR A 37 18.69 -45.16 7.91
C TYR A 37 19.43 -45.13 6.56
N LYS A 38 19.84 -46.31 6.09
CA LYS A 38 20.40 -46.53 4.75
C LYS A 38 19.25 -46.50 3.72
N MET A 39 19.35 -45.66 2.69
CA MET A 39 18.53 -45.78 1.48
C MET A 39 19.35 -46.29 0.29
N LYS A 40 18.74 -47.17 -0.50
CA LYS A 40 19.29 -47.77 -1.73
C LYS A 40 19.22 -46.78 -2.90
N PRO A 41 20.17 -46.81 -3.86
CA PRO A 41 20.21 -45.85 -4.97
C PRO A 41 19.27 -46.29 -6.11
N GLY A 42 18.37 -45.41 -6.52
CA GLY A 42 17.58 -45.57 -7.75
C GLY A 42 16.35 -44.66 -7.82
N THR A 43 16.31 -43.80 -8.84
CA THR A 43 15.14 -43.11 -9.41
C THR A 43 14.76 -41.74 -8.79
N VAL A 44 15.48 -40.69 -9.20
CA VAL A 44 14.99 -39.30 -9.20
C VAL A 44 14.93 -38.84 -10.66
N THR A 45 13.74 -38.85 -11.26
CA THR A 45 13.49 -38.22 -12.56
C THR A 45 11.99 -37.97 -12.68
N HIS A 46 11.53 -36.78 -12.26
CA HIS A 46 10.38 -36.05 -12.83
C HIS A 46 9.98 -34.86 -11.94
N THR A 47 10.80 -33.80 -11.89
CA THR A 47 10.29 -32.45 -11.55
C THR A 47 11.25 -31.33 -12.03
N ILE A 48 11.79 -31.41 -13.24
CA ILE A 48 12.46 -30.25 -13.87
C ILE A 48 12.06 -30.22 -15.36
N ALA A 49 10.81 -29.84 -15.59
CA ALA A 49 10.33 -29.32 -16.85
C ALA A 49 9.30 -28.25 -16.49
N VAL A 50 9.22 -27.19 -17.30
CA VAL A 50 8.35 -26.00 -17.16
C VAL A 50 8.94 -24.83 -16.33
N LEU A 51 10.21 -24.49 -16.55
CA LEU A 51 10.70 -23.11 -16.37
C LEU A 51 11.63 -22.63 -17.49
N LEU A 52 11.35 -23.04 -18.74
CA LEU A 52 12.00 -22.48 -19.92
C LEU A 52 11.03 -22.43 -21.11
N SER A 53 10.06 -21.51 -21.07
CA SER A 53 9.51 -20.90 -22.28
C SER A 53 8.82 -19.59 -21.92
N SER A 54 9.37 -18.47 -22.40
CA SER A 54 8.66 -17.21 -22.75
C SER A 54 9.65 -16.03 -22.77
N ILE A 55 10.68 -16.11 -23.60
CA ILE A 55 11.33 -14.91 -24.15
C ILE A 55 11.50 -15.18 -25.64
N SER A 56 10.49 -14.82 -26.44
CA SER A 56 10.59 -14.52 -27.89
C SER A 56 9.21 -14.25 -28.49
N SER A 57 8.82 -12.98 -28.60
CA SER A 57 8.15 -12.42 -29.79
C SER A 57 7.85 -10.94 -29.57
N LEU A 58 8.89 -10.11 -29.66
CA LEU A 58 8.76 -8.67 -29.83
C LEU A 58 9.52 -8.24 -31.08
N PHE A 59 9.13 -8.72 -32.27
CA PHE A 59 9.52 -8.09 -33.54
C PHE A 59 8.47 -8.38 -34.62
N ALA A 60 7.69 -7.36 -34.97
CA ALA A 60 7.07 -7.23 -36.29
C ALA A 60 7.06 -5.75 -36.67
N HIS A 61 7.83 -5.42 -37.70
CA HIS A 61 7.93 -4.09 -38.30
C HIS A 61 6.78 -3.81 -39.29
N SER A 62 6.60 -2.52 -39.56
CA SER A 62 5.52 -1.85 -40.27
C SER A 62 5.67 -1.77 -41.81
N THR A 63 4.59 -2.15 -42.55
CA THR A 63 3.96 -1.56 -43.79
C THR A 63 4.69 -1.62 -45.16
N PRO A 64 4.05 -1.36 -46.36
CA PRO A 64 2.63 -0.97 -46.68
C PRO A 64 1.96 -1.61 -47.96
N LYS A 65 0.68 -1.20 -48.23
CA LYS A 65 -0.15 -1.17 -49.50
C LYS A 65 -1.02 -2.42 -49.84
N LYS A 66 -2.27 -2.36 -50.37
CA LYS A 66 -3.18 -1.31 -50.91
C LYS A 66 -4.61 -1.88 -51.18
N ALA A 67 -5.63 -1.02 -51.04
CA ALA A 67 -6.98 -0.95 -51.67
C ALA A 67 -8.18 -1.86 -51.26
N GLU A 68 -9.28 -1.15 -50.95
CA GLU A 68 -10.72 -1.50 -50.79
C GLU A 68 -11.47 -1.67 -52.15
N PRO A 69 -12.79 -2.03 -52.27
CA PRO A 69 -13.98 -1.65 -51.45
C PRO A 69 -14.98 -2.83 -51.19
N ALA A 70 -16.20 -2.76 -50.60
CA ALA A 70 -17.21 -1.73 -50.36
C ALA A 70 -18.24 -2.11 -49.25
N LYS A 71 -18.76 -1.07 -48.57
CA LYS A 71 -20.12 -0.83 -48.01
C LYS A 71 -20.95 -1.97 -47.37
N VAL A 72 -21.25 -1.82 -46.07
CA VAL A 72 -22.63 -1.79 -45.52
C VAL A 72 -22.68 -0.83 -44.31
N ARG A 73 -23.70 0.06 -44.30
CA ARG A 73 -24.02 1.00 -43.21
C ARG A 73 -24.65 0.28 -42.02
N ALA A 74 -24.20 0.57 -40.80
CA ALA A 74 -25.02 0.45 -39.60
C ALA A 74 -24.67 1.60 -38.63
N SER A 75 -25.69 2.36 -38.29
CA SER A 75 -25.65 3.56 -37.47
C SER A 75 -25.32 3.21 -36.01
N LYS A 76 -24.32 3.84 -35.40
CA LYS A 76 -24.17 3.89 -33.93
C LYS A 76 -23.71 5.27 -33.51
N LYS A 77 -24.64 6.00 -32.90
CA LYS A 77 -24.45 7.22 -32.13
C LYS A 77 -23.72 6.84 -30.83
N SER A 78 -22.42 7.13 -30.75
CA SER A 78 -21.63 7.12 -29.51
C SER A 78 -20.48 8.10 -29.68
N ASP A 79 -19.97 8.59 -28.55
CA ASP A 79 -18.67 9.29 -28.42
C ASP A 79 -18.65 10.80 -28.66
N LYS A 80 -19.59 11.54 -28.04
CA LYS A 80 -19.30 12.93 -27.61
C LYS A 80 -18.95 13.03 -26.12
N LEU A 81 -19.55 12.18 -25.27
CA LEU A 81 -19.28 12.18 -23.83
C LEU A 81 -17.85 11.70 -23.49
N SER A 82 -17.35 10.75 -24.27
CA SER A 82 -16.05 10.11 -24.10
C SER A 82 -14.90 11.08 -24.38
N GLU A 83 -15.03 11.92 -25.42
CA GLU A 83 -14.04 12.94 -25.74
C GLU A 83 -14.11 14.14 -24.80
N ASP A 84 -15.30 14.58 -24.37
CA ASP A 84 -15.44 15.67 -23.40
C ASP A 84 -14.82 15.31 -22.04
N ILE A 85 -14.91 14.05 -21.61
CA ILE A 85 -14.22 13.56 -20.40
C ILE A 85 -12.70 13.48 -20.64
N LEU A 86 -12.25 13.02 -21.82
CA LEU A 86 -10.83 12.90 -22.15
C LEU A 86 -10.14 14.28 -22.22
N LEU A 87 -10.85 15.29 -22.73
CA LEU A 87 -10.38 16.68 -22.80
C LEU A 87 -10.34 17.33 -21.40
N ASN A 88 -11.29 17.00 -20.52
CA ASN A 88 -11.31 17.52 -19.15
C ASN A 88 -10.17 16.94 -18.29
N VAL A 89 -9.81 15.66 -18.49
CA VAL A 89 -8.67 15.03 -17.80
C VAL A 89 -7.33 15.54 -18.33
N ASN A 90 -7.22 15.83 -19.64
CA ASN A 90 -6.01 16.38 -20.24
C ASN A 90 -5.80 17.88 -19.95
N SER A 91 -6.85 18.61 -19.57
CA SER A 91 -6.73 20.03 -19.16
C SER A 91 -6.13 20.23 -17.76
N LEU A 92 -5.87 19.15 -17.01
CA LEU A 92 -5.05 19.17 -15.80
C LEU A 92 -3.55 19.13 -16.14
N ALA A 93 -3.14 19.89 -17.16
CA ALA A 93 -1.74 20.12 -17.46
C ALA A 93 -1.09 20.78 -16.24
N PHE A 94 -0.31 19.97 -15.51
CA PHE A 94 0.51 20.39 -14.39
C PHE A 94 1.53 21.44 -14.89
N THR A 95 1.23 22.72 -14.67
CA THR A 95 2.27 23.74 -14.61
C THR A 95 3.10 23.48 -13.35
N PRO A 96 4.44 23.32 -13.42
CA PRO A 96 5.28 23.26 -12.23
C PRO A 96 5.41 24.68 -11.65
N GLY A 97 4.32 25.20 -11.11
CA GLY A 97 4.32 26.31 -10.18
C GLY A 97 4.73 25.77 -8.82
N HIS A 98 5.71 26.41 -8.20
CA HIS A 98 6.12 26.18 -6.82
C HIS A 98 4.95 26.52 -5.87
N TRP A 99 3.99 25.60 -5.76
CA TRP A 99 2.95 25.65 -4.74
C TRP A 99 3.59 25.18 -3.44
N SER A 100 4.27 26.08 -2.75
CA SER A 100 4.49 25.87 -1.32
C SER A 100 3.10 25.75 -0.68
N PRO A 101 2.79 24.66 0.05
CA PRO A 101 1.56 24.63 0.82
C PRO A 101 1.52 25.86 1.73
N PRO A 102 0.34 26.47 1.95
CA PRO A 102 0.23 27.57 2.89
C PRO A 102 0.82 27.10 4.24
N PRO A 103 1.48 28.00 4.99
CA PRO A 103 1.96 27.67 6.32
C PRO A 103 0.82 27.04 7.12
N PRO A 104 1.11 26.07 8.01
CA PRO A 104 0.11 25.57 8.94
C PRO A 104 -0.57 26.76 9.63
N GLU A 105 -1.90 26.71 9.78
CA GLU A 105 -2.60 27.73 10.54
C GLU A 105 -2.00 27.80 11.96
N ALA A 106 -2.04 28.97 12.59
CA ALA A 106 -1.46 29.16 13.92
C ALA A 106 -2.08 28.16 14.92
N GLY A 107 -1.29 27.16 15.33
CA GLY A 107 -1.72 26.07 16.21
C GLY A 107 -1.80 24.68 15.56
N GLU A 108 -1.71 24.53 14.23
CA GLU A 108 -1.68 23.21 13.59
C GLU A 108 -0.28 22.57 13.70
N ARG A 109 -0.15 21.50 14.51
CA ARG A 109 1.10 20.76 14.72
C ARG A 109 1.62 20.07 13.44
N TYR A 110 0.73 19.61 12.57
CA TYR A 110 1.08 18.89 11.34
C TYR A 110 0.36 19.48 10.12
N PRO A 111 1.08 19.81 9.02
CA PRO A 111 0.48 20.38 7.82
C PRO A 111 -0.34 19.35 7.02
N TRP A 112 -1.39 19.83 6.35
CA TRP A 112 -2.14 19.05 5.37
C TRP A 112 -1.31 18.69 4.13
N LYS A 113 -1.22 17.40 3.84
CA LYS A 113 -0.82 16.84 2.55
C LYS A 113 -2.02 16.90 1.62
N ARG A 114 -1.98 17.81 0.65
CA ARG A 114 -3.12 18.10 -0.23
C ARG A 114 -3.05 17.34 -1.55
N ASN A 115 -4.19 17.03 -2.14
CA ASN A 115 -4.31 16.43 -3.47
C ASN A 115 -3.42 15.18 -3.63
N ILE A 116 -3.60 14.22 -2.72
CA ILE A 116 -2.86 12.96 -2.68
C ILE A 116 -3.70 11.89 -3.35
N VAL A 117 -3.12 11.24 -4.37
CA VAL A 117 -3.73 10.06 -4.97
C VAL A 117 -3.87 8.99 -3.89
N THR A 118 -5.10 8.54 -3.70
CA THR A 118 -5.54 7.67 -2.63
C THR A 118 -6.18 6.43 -3.24
N THR A 119 -5.70 5.27 -2.84
CA THR A 119 -6.18 3.97 -3.32
C THR A 119 -6.76 3.15 -2.19
N VAL A 120 -7.57 2.14 -2.53
CA VAL A 120 -8.22 1.27 -1.55
C VAL A 120 -7.44 -0.03 -1.47
N PHE A 121 -7.13 -0.45 -0.24
CA PHE A 121 -6.53 -1.74 0.07
C PHE A 121 -7.29 -2.36 1.25
N TRP A 122 -7.16 -3.67 1.43
CA TRP A 122 -7.87 -4.36 2.49
C TRP A 122 -7.10 -5.53 3.08
N ILE A 123 -7.40 -5.81 4.35
CA ILE A 123 -6.81 -6.91 5.11
C ILE A 123 -7.27 -8.25 4.53
N GLY A 124 -6.30 -9.13 4.29
CA GLY A 124 -6.52 -10.47 3.75
C GLY A 124 -6.66 -10.54 2.25
N GLU A 125 -6.36 -9.46 1.51
CA GLU A 125 -6.24 -9.49 0.05
C GLU A 125 -5.31 -10.62 -0.40
N GLU A 126 -5.76 -11.39 -1.38
CA GLU A 126 -4.96 -12.45 -1.99
C GLU A 126 -4.00 -11.88 -3.03
N PRO A 127 -2.85 -12.55 -3.28
CA PRO A 127 -1.97 -12.12 -4.35
C PRO A 127 -2.70 -12.19 -5.68
N SER A 128 -2.49 -11.19 -6.52
CA SER A 128 -2.95 -11.19 -7.92
C SER A 128 -1.76 -10.95 -8.86
N ALA A 129 -1.97 -11.14 -10.17
CA ALA A 129 -0.93 -10.87 -11.17
C ALA A 129 -0.37 -9.44 -11.11
N ASN A 130 -1.20 -8.48 -10.67
CA ASN A 130 -0.82 -7.06 -10.55
C ASN A 130 -0.44 -6.65 -9.11
N ASN A 131 -0.72 -7.49 -8.12
CA ASN A 131 -0.36 -7.30 -6.72
C ASN A 131 0.22 -8.60 -6.14
N PRO A 132 1.53 -8.86 -6.31
CA PRO A 132 2.12 -10.13 -5.89
C PRO A 132 2.23 -10.28 -4.37
N VAL A 133 2.06 -9.20 -3.60
CA VAL A 133 2.18 -9.21 -2.14
C VAL A 133 0.78 -9.22 -1.52
N PRO A 134 0.38 -10.29 -0.82
CA PRO A 134 -0.91 -10.35 -0.15
C PRO A 134 -0.94 -9.49 1.11
N ASN A 135 -2.09 -8.90 1.42
CA ASN A 135 -2.29 -8.14 2.67
C ASN A 135 -2.68 -9.07 3.84
N ARG A 136 -2.12 -10.29 3.88
CA ARG A 136 -2.34 -11.23 4.99
C ARG A 136 -1.54 -10.86 6.25
N SER A 137 -0.48 -10.09 6.04
CA SER A 137 0.37 -9.47 7.06
C SER A 137 0.51 -7.98 6.74
N SER A 138 0.66 -7.15 7.77
CA SER A 138 1.14 -5.77 7.61
C SER A 138 2.62 -5.68 7.96
N SER A 139 3.19 -4.49 7.75
CA SER A 139 4.52 -4.08 8.19
C SER A 139 4.77 -4.28 9.70
N TRP A 140 3.70 -4.37 10.49
CA TRP A 140 3.77 -4.47 11.95
C TRP A 140 2.94 -5.60 12.56
N ASP A 141 2.22 -6.38 11.76
CA ASP A 141 1.45 -7.54 12.20
C ASP A 141 1.61 -8.70 11.21
N LYS A 142 2.40 -9.72 11.61
CA LYS A 142 2.64 -10.91 10.79
C LYS A 142 1.39 -11.75 10.56
N TYR A 143 0.36 -11.59 11.41
CA TYR A 143 -0.87 -12.37 11.37
C TYR A 143 -2.08 -11.46 11.17
N TRP A 144 -1.94 -10.39 10.40
CA TRP A 144 -2.90 -9.28 10.34
C TRP A 144 -4.34 -9.70 10.05
N THR A 145 -4.57 -10.59 9.07
CA THR A 145 -5.92 -11.14 8.81
C THR A 145 -6.50 -11.85 10.03
N ARG A 146 -5.67 -12.65 10.71
CA ARG A 146 -6.10 -13.31 11.94
C ARG A 146 -6.39 -12.26 13.00
N SER A 147 -5.48 -11.33 13.27
CA SER A 147 -5.63 -10.29 14.29
C SER A 147 -6.88 -9.43 14.06
N TYR A 148 -7.18 -9.07 12.81
CA TYR A 148 -8.40 -8.35 12.43
C TYR A 148 -9.67 -9.17 12.67
N GLY A 149 -9.59 -10.50 12.55
CA GLY A 149 -10.71 -11.43 12.74
C GLY A 149 -11.22 -12.07 11.46
N GLY A 150 -10.67 -11.71 10.29
CA GLY A 150 -11.07 -12.29 9.01
C GLY A 150 -10.66 -11.43 7.82
N PHE A 151 -11.20 -11.78 6.66
CA PHE A 151 -11.06 -11.04 5.41
C PHE A 151 -11.92 -9.76 5.43
N ASP A 152 -11.32 -8.59 5.27
CA ASP A 152 -12.03 -7.31 5.23
C ASP A 152 -12.63 -7.10 3.84
N ASP A 153 -13.78 -7.74 3.59
CA ASP A 153 -14.41 -7.82 2.26
C ASP A 153 -14.67 -6.42 1.67
N PRO A 154 -14.01 -6.03 0.57
CA PRO A 154 -14.14 -4.69 0.01
C PRO A 154 -15.47 -4.52 -0.75
N ASN A 155 -16.24 -5.56 -1.02
CA ASN A 155 -17.50 -5.45 -1.73
C ASN A 155 -18.54 -4.68 -0.89
N ARG A 156 -19.03 -3.54 -1.40
CA ARG A 156 -20.00 -2.68 -0.69
C ARG A 156 -21.28 -3.43 -0.28
N ALA A 157 -21.72 -4.42 -1.07
CA ALA A 157 -22.90 -5.23 -0.75
C ALA A 157 -22.69 -6.17 0.46
N HIS A 158 -21.44 -6.42 0.84
CA HIS A 158 -21.07 -7.28 1.97
C HIS A 158 -20.64 -6.47 3.20
N ARG A 159 -21.06 -5.19 3.27
CA ARG A 159 -20.70 -4.29 4.36
C ARG A 159 -21.92 -3.62 4.97
N SER A 160 -21.91 -3.48 6.29
CA SER A 160 -22.90 -2.73 7.07
C SER A 160 -22.16 -1.92 8.11
N ASP A 161 -22.57 -0.67 8.36
CA ASP A 161 -21.89 0.25 9.30
C ASP A 161 -20.36 0.31 9.11
N TYR A 162 -19.93 0.27 7.83
CA TYR A 162 -18.53 0.33 7.41
C TYR A 162 -17.67 -0.90 7.80
N ILE A 163 -18.27 -2.01 8.23
CA ILE A 163 -17.57 -3.26 8.56
C ILE A 163 -18.06 -4.43 7.68
N PRO A 164 -17.25 -5.50 7.50
CA PRO A 164 -17.71 -6.71 6.83
C PRO A 164 -18.87 -7.37 7.60
N VAL A 165 -19.89 -7.86 6.89
CA VAL A 165 -21.09 -8.45 7.53
C VAL A 165 -20.87 -9.83 8.16
N LYS A 166 -19.76 -10.50 7.83
CA LYS A 166 -19.50 -11.90 8.23
C LYS A 166 -18.98 -12.04 9.66
N PHE A 167 -18.45 -10.96 10.26
CA PHE A 167 -17.89 -10.96 11.61
C PHE A 167 -17.73 -9.53 12.14
N THR A 168 -17.64 -9.39 13.46
CA THR A 168 -17.23 -8.12 14.08
C THR A 168 -15.71 -8.02 14.10
N PRO A 169 -15.09 -6.98 13.50
CA PRO A 169 -13.65 -6.80 13.53
C PRO A 169 -13.08 -6.70 14.96
N ARG A 170 -11.98 -7.41 15.20
CA ARG A 170 -11.20 -7.36 16.45
C ARG A 170 -10.14 -6.27 16.45
N GLN A 171 -9.82 -5.70 15.28
CA GLN A 171 -9.05 -4.48 15.15
C GLN A 171 -9.90 -3.37 14.52
N ASN A 172 -9.44 -2.12 14.61
CA ASN A 172 -10.16 -0.98 14.08
C ASN A 172 -10.38 -1.12 12.56
N PRO A 173 -11.63 -1.08 12.06
CA PRO A 173 -11.93 -1.18 10.63
C PRO A 173 -11.53 0.07 9.83
N VAL A 174 -11.28 1.20 10.50
CA VAL A 174 -10.89 2.45 9.86
C VAL A 174 -9.37 2.62 9.96
N TYR A 175 -8.66 2.11 8.95
CA TYR A 175 -7.21 2.06 8.89
C TYR A 175 -6.65 2.57 7.56
N CYS A 176 -5.36 2.86 7.55
CA CYS A 176 -4.63 3.33 6.37
C CYS A 176 -3.19 2.80 6.33
N ALA A 177 -2.54 2.99 5.19
CA ALA A 177 -1.10 2.84 5.02
C ALA A 177 -0.47 4.10 4.41
N LEU A 178 0.71 4.45 4.94
CA LEU A 178 1.58 5.51 4.42
C LEU A 178 2.94 4.89 4.05
N PRO A 179 3.67 5.42 3.05
CA PRO A 179 4.79 4.70 2.42
C PRO A 179 6.09 4.78 3.24
N TYR A 180 6.02 4.43 4.52
CA TYR A 180 7.13 4.40 5.45
C TYR A 180 6.95 3.33 6.53
N ASN A 181 7.99 2.53 6.77
CA ASN A 181 8.07 1.59 7.87
C ASN A 181 9.30 1.95 8.72
N ASP A 182 9.10 2.26 9.99
CA ASP A 182 10.17 2.64 10.91
C ASP A 182 10.98 1.45 11.45
N LYS A 183 10.55 0.21 11.19
CA LYS A 183 11.26 -1.01 11.59
C LYS A 183 12.35 -1.39 10.61
N ALA A 184 13.42 -1.96 11.16
CA ALA A 184 14.46 -2.68 10.44
C ALA A 184 14.47 -4.16 10.88
N ALA A 185 15.35 -4.98 10.28
CA ALA A 185 15.54 -6.38 10.70
C ALA A 185 15.89 -6.47 12.20
N THR A 186 16.67 -5.50 12.69
CA THR A 186 16.96 -5.29 14.11
C THR A 186 16.67 -3.83 14.47
N GLY A 187 15.86 -3.61 15.51
CA GLY A 187 15.56 -2.26 15.98
C GLY A 187 14.74 -1.41 14.98
N HIS A 188 15.20 -0.18 14.78
CA HIS A 188 14.56 0.81 13.91
C HIS A 188 15.45 1.18 12.75
N ARG A 189 14.85 1.75 11.71
CA ARG A 189 15.62 2.36 10.64
C ARG A 189 16.48 3.53 11.17
N PRO A 190 17.70 3.73 10.66
CA PRO A 190 18.62 4.74 11.17
C PRO A 190 18.06 6.17 11.16
N GLU A 191 17.21 6.50 10.18
CA GLU A 191 16.55 7.79 10.06
C GLU A 191 15.41 8.01 11.06
N ALA A 192 14.79 6.92 11.57
CA ALA A 192 13.54 7.01 12.33
C ALA A 192 13.64 7.93 13.57
N PRO A 193 14.71 7.87 14.40
CA PRO A 193 14.86 8.76 15.55
C PRO A 193 14.99 10.25 15.21
N GLN A 194 15.33 10.57 13.96
CA GLN A 194 15.52 11.94 13.48
C GLN A 194 14.28 12.48 12.78
N VAL A 195 13.57 11.63 12.01
CA VAL A 195 12.51 12.07 11.10
C VAL A 195 11.10 11.86 11.64
N VAL A 196 10.89 10.91 12.54
CA VAL A 196 9.56 10.65 13.13
C VAL A 196 9.33 11.66 14.26
N PRO A 197 8.36 12.58 14.16
CA PRO A 197 8.25 13.72 15.09
C PRO A 197 8.04 13.33 16.55
N TRP A 198 7.41 12.18 16.78
CA TRP A 198 7.07 11.64 18.10
C TRP A 198 7.95 10.44 18.49
N PHE A 199 9.08 10.21 17.81
CA PHE A 199 9.86 8.98 18.02
C PHE A 199 10.21 8.75 19.49
N ARG A 200 10.75 9.78 20.14
CA ARG A 200 11.20 9.72 21.55
C ARG A 200 10.05 9.43 22.50
N GLU A 201 8.88 10.00 22.22
CA GLU A 201 7.69 9.91 23.05
C GLU A 201 7.02 8.52 22.90
N ALA A 202 7.07 7.96 21.69
CA ALA A 202 6.43 6.69 21.36
C ALA A 202 7.35 5.46 21.51
N TYR A 203 8.65 5.65 21.76
CA TYR A 203 9.62 4.56 21.82
C TYR A 203 9.35 3.62 23.00
N GLN A 204 9.18 2.33 22.70
CA GLN A 204 8.90 1.28 23.69
C GLN A 204 9.92 0.15 23.69
N GLY A 205 11.03 0.31 22.97
CA GLY A 205 12.08 -0.68 22.84
C GLY A 205 12.36 -1.07 21.39
N PRO A 206 13.41 -1.88 21.18
CA PRO A 206 13.83 -2.27 19.84
C PRO A 206 12.72 -3.06 19.12
N ALA A 207 12.52 -2.75 17.84
CA ALA A 207 11.59 -3.42 16.94
C ALA A 207 10.09 -3.29 17.29
N VAL A 208 9.73 -2.39 18.22
CA VAL A 208 8.34 -1.95 18.43
C VAL A 208 8.12 -0.66 17.63
N SER A 209 7.23 -0.69 16.64
CA SER A 209 6.99 0.48 15.78
C SER A 209 6.50 1.68 16.58
N THR A 210 7.07 2.85 16.27
CA THR A 210 6.62 4.18 16.70
C THR A 210 5.55 4.77 15.77
N CYS A 211 5.33 4.16 14.59
CA CYS A 211 4.38 4.61 13.58
C CYS A 211 3.02 3.91 13.70
N LYS A 212 3.02 2.62 14.05
CA LYS A 212 1.78 1.82 14.16
C LYS A 212 0.78 2.46 15.13
N GLY A 213 -0.48 2.54 14.71
CA GLY A 213 -1.61 2.99 15.52
C GLY A 213 -1.73 4.51 15.66
N ARG A 214 -0.84 5.29 15.02
CA ARG A 214 -0.98 6.75 14.96
C ARG A 214 -2.19 7.13 14.12
N TRP A 215 -2.83 8.25 14.47
CA TRP A 215 -4.04 8.71 13.80
C TRP A 215 -3.70 9.70 12.68
N ILE A 216 -4.43 9.59 11.58
CA ILE A 216 -4.48 10.63 10.55
C ILE A 216 -5.92 11.08 10.32
N ALA A 217 -6.10 12.36 10.02
CA ALA A 217 -7.33 12.88 9.44
C ALA A 217 -7.23 12.78 7.92
N ILE A 218 -8.28 12.29 7.25
CA ILE A 218 -8.39 12.18 5.80
C ILE A 218 -9.65 12.91 5.38
N CYS A 219 -9.52 13.83 4.42
CA CYS A 219 -10.59 14.71 3.97
C CYS A 219 -10.84 14.59 2.46
N LYS A 220 -12.13 14.48 2.10
CA LYS A 220 -12.64 14.59 0.73
C LYS A 220 -13.82 15.55 0.74
N GLY A 221 -13.69 16.68 0.03
CA GLY A 221 -14.70 17.74 0.03
C GLY A 221 -14.93 18.28 1.44
N ASN A 222 -16.16 18.16 1.95
CA ASN A 222 -16.55 18.59 3.29
C ASN A 222 -16.58 17.45 4.32
N ARG A 223 -16.14 16.24 3.97
CA ARG A 223 -16.18 15.06 4.84
C ARG A 223 -14.78 14.70 5.31
N THR A 224 -14.65 14.52 6.63
CA THR A 224 -13.41 14.08 7.27
C THR A 224 -13.64 12.77 8.01
N VAL A 225 -12.72 11.83 7.84
CA VAL A 225 -12.63 10.56 8.57
C VAL A 225 -11.28 10.48 9.26
N TYR A 226 -11.21 9.75 10.36
CA TYR A 226 -9.97 9.53 11.11
C TYR A 226 -9.61 8.05 11.04
N ALA A 227 -8.39 7.75 10.63
CA ALA A 227 -7.92 6.38 10.41
C ALA A 227 -6.66 6.10 11.22
N GLN A 228 -6.52 4.86 11.70
CA GLN A 228 -5.29 4.38 12.32
C GLN A 228 -4.29 3.90 11.27
N TRP A 229 -3.04 4.29 11.42
CA TRP A 229 -1.95 3.86 10.55
C TRP A 229 -1.50 2.44 10.92
N GLU A 230 -1.86 1.46 10.09
CA GLU A 230 -1.71 0.03 10.42
C GLU A 230 -0.82 -0.76 9.44
N ASP A 231 -0.41 -0.15 8.33
CA ASP A 231 0.57 -0.73 7.41
C ASP A 231 1.48 0.31 6.73
N ALA A 232 2.51 -0.13 6.02
CA ALA A 232 3.37 0.70 5.19
C ALA A 232 3.17 0.41 3.69
N GLY A 233 2.88 1.45 2.94
CA GLY A 233 2.54 1.43 1.52
C GLY A 233 1.90 2.77 1.13
N PRO A 234 1.64 3.07 -0.14
CA PRO A 234 1.67 2.16 -1.30
C PRO A 234 3.06 2.01 -1.94
N PHE A 235 3.33 0.83 -2.55
CA PHE A 235 4.49 0.45 -3.38
C PHE A 235 5.89 0.53 -2.76
N ARG A 236 6.08 1.23 -1.65
CA ARG A 236 7.36 1.41 -0.96
C ARG A 236 7.14 1.69 0.52
N THR A 237 8.19 1.50 1.30
CA THR A 237 8.14 1.59 2.76
C THR A 237 9.26 2.46 3.34
N ASP A 238 9.88 3.31 2.52
CA ASP A 238 11.08 4.08 2.84
C ASP A 238 10.96 5.59 2.56
N HIS A 239 9.76 6.09 2.21
CA HIS A 239 9.58 7.46 1.72
C HIS A 239 9.25 8.47 2.83
N TRP A 240 10.12 8.54 3.83
CA TRP A 240 9.97 9.45 4.97
C TRP A 240 9.95 10.93 4.57
N GLN A 241 10.61 11.31 3.48
CA GLN A 241 10.64 12.70 2.98
C GLN A 241 9.25 13.20 2.56
N TYR A 242 8.38 12.30 2.09
CA TYR A 242 6.99 12.62 1.81
C TYR A 242 6.15 12.53 3.10
N VAL A 243 6.30 11.44 3.87
CA VAL A 243 5.46 11.18 5.04
C VAL A 243 5.65 12.26 6.11
N PHE A 244 6.90 12.61 6.44
CA PHE A 244 7.23 13.59 7.49
C PHE A 244 7.82 14.90 6.95
N GLY A 245 8.39 14.90 5.74
CA GLY A 245 8.97 16.09 5.10
C GLY A 245 7.98 16.86 4.23
N ASN A 246 8.45 17.50 3.16
CA ASN A 246 7.62 18.30 2.24
C ASN A 246 7.53 17.73 0.81
N GLU A 247 8.10 16.55 0.56
CA GLU A 247 8.02 15.93 -0.77
C GLU A 247 6.59 15.51 -1.14
N ARG A 248 6.38 15.25 -2.43
CA ARG A 248 5.17 14.60 -2.96
C ARG A 248 5.41 13.08 -3.08
N PRO A 249 4.36 12.25 -3.11
CA PRO A 249 4.52 10.83 -3.44
C PRO A 249 5.29 10.65 -4.75
N LYS A 250 6.18 9.67 -4.83
CA LYS A 250 6.91 9.38 -6.08
C LYS A 250 5.97 8.68 -7.08
N PRO A 251 6.22 8.81 -8.39
CA PRO A 251 5.50 8.06 -9.40
C PRO A 251 5.49 6.54 -9.10
N ASN A 252 4.34 5.91 -9.29
CA ASN A 252 4.11 4.48 -9.13
C ASN A 252 2.99 4.01 -10.08
N LEU A 253 2.70 2.70 -10.09
CA LEU A 253 1.69 2.11 -10.99
C LEU A 253 0.30 2.73 -10.79
N ASN A 254 -0.02 3.21 -9.59
CA ASN A 254 -1.26 3.92 -9.26
C ASN A 254 -1.10 5.45 -9.38
N LYS A 255 -0.39 5.93 -10.41
CA LYS A 255 -0.28 7.36 -10.75
C LYS A 255 0.26 8.25 -9.62
N GLY A 256 1.16 7.71 -8.79
CA GLY A 256 1.72 8.45 -7.66
C GLY A 256 0.83 8.41 -6.41
N ALA A 257 0.18 7.26 -6.17
CA ALA A 257 -0.52 7.00 -4.91
C ALA A 257 0.42 7.24 -3.72
N GLY A 258 -0.09 7.94 -2.70
CA GLY A 258 0.65 8.27 -1.49
C GLY A 258 -0.09 7.93 -0.21
N LEU A 259 -1.28 7.35 -0.32
CA LEU A 259 -2.12 6.95 0.79
C LEU A 259 -2.95 5.75 0.32
N ASP A 260 -2.91 4.67 1.09
CA ASP A 260 -3.83 3.54 0.95
C ASP A 260 -4.82 3.57 2.11
N VAL A 261 -6.10 3.34 1.84
CA VAL A 261 -7.17 3.42 2.85
C VAL A 261 -8.04 2.17 2.86
N SER A 262 -8.57 1.84 4.04
CA SER A 262 -9.47 0.69 4.20
C SER A 262 -10.79 0.86 3.43
N PRO A 263 -11.52 -0.24 3.19
CA PRO A 263 -12.87 -0.15 2.64
C PRO A 263 -13.81 0.69 3.51
N ALA A 264 -13.62 0.72 4.83
CA ALA A 264 -14.40 1.57 5.74
C ALA A 264 -14.18 3.06 5.48
N VAL A 265 -12.93 3.48 5.24
CA VAL A 265 -12.60 4.86 4.85
C VAL A 265 -13.23 5.20 3.51
N ARG A 266 -13.10 4.31 2.51
CA ARG A 266 -13.71 4.47 1.18
C ARG A 266 -15.23 4.65 1.29
N ASP A 267 -15.90 3.78 2.03
CA ASP A 267 -17.35 3.81 2.21
C ASP A 267 -17.80 5.05 2.98
N TYR A 268 -17.06 5.44 4.02
CA TYR A 268 -17.36 6.66 4.75
C TYR A 268 -17.18 7.88 3.87
N LEU A 269 -16.07 8.05 3.15
CA LEU A 269 -15.84 9.26 2.35
C LEU A 269 -16.58 9.25 0.99
N GLY A 270 -17.08 8.09 0.55
CA GLY A 270 -17.68 7.93 -0.78
C GLY A 270 -16.64 7.95 -1.90
N LEU A 271 -15.46 7.37 -1.67
CA LEU A 271 -14.38 7.34 -2.65
C LEU A 271 -14.65 6.29 -3.74
N GLU A 272 -14.14 6.57 -4.94
CA GLU A 272 -13.91 5.58 -5.99
C GLU A 272 -12.69 4.69 -5.66
N GLU A 273 -12.40 3.68 -6.49
CA GLU A 273 -11.24 2.78 -6.28
C GLU A 273 -9.90 3.53 -6.26
N THR A 274 -9.77 4.57 -7.08
CA THR A 274 -8.67 5.53 -7.06
C THR A 274 -9.26 6.93 -7.07
N ASP A 275 -8.90 7.73 -6.07
CA ASP A 275 -9.39 9.09 -5.92
C ASP A 275 -8.30 10.01 -5.36
N VAL A 276 -8.63 11.26 -5.07
CA VAL A 276 -7.75 12.27 -4.52
C VAL A 276 -8.31 12.79 -3.21
N THR A 277 -7.51 12.71 -2.15
CA THR A 277 -7.86 13.19 -0.80
C THR A 277 -6.77 14.10 -0.24
N ASN A 278 -7.09 14.76 0.87
CA ASN A 278 -6.10 15.45 1.70
C ASN A 278 -5.91 14.64 2.99
N TRP A 279 -4.71 14.61 3.56
CA TRP A 279 -4.50 14.00 4.88
C TRP A 279 -3.51 14.77 5.74
N LYS A 280 -3.60 14.62 7.07
CA LYS A 280 -2.59 15.08 8.03
C LYS A 280 -2.52 14.15 9.23
N PHE A 281 -1.38 14.13 9.91
CA PHE A 281 -1.30 13.56 11.26
C PHE A 281 -2.15 14.35 12.24
N VAL A 282 -2.72 13.66 13.22
CA VAL A 282 -3.43 14.26 14.34
C VAL A 282 -3.09 13.52 15.62
N GLU A 283 -3.09 14.23 16.74
CA GLU A 283 -3.03 13.61 18.06
C GLU A 283 -4.39 13.04 18.44
N PHE A 284 -4.40 12.02 19.29
CA PHE A 284 -5.64 11.37 19.71
C PHE A 284 -6.64 12.34 20.36
N SER A 285 -6.16 13.34 21.09
CA SER A 285 -7.01 14.39 21.68
C SER A 285 -7.75 15.25 20.66
N GLU A 286 -7.28 15.28 19.41
CA GLU A 286 -7.88 16.02 18.30
C GLU A 286 -8.86 15.15 17.50
N VAL A 287 -8.95 13.85 17.78
CA VAL A 287 -9.85 12.92 17.09
C VAL A 287 -11.23 12.95 17.78
N PRO A 288 -12.28 13.50 17.14
CA PRO A 288 -13.63 13.41 17.68
C PRO A 288 -14.16 11.98 17.60
N ARG A 289 -15.16 11.64 18.41
CA ARG A 289 -15.86 10.35 18.25
C ARG A 289 -16.64 10.32 16.94
N GLY A 290 -16.67 9.14 16.32
CA GLY A 290 -17.34 8.88 15.06
C GLY A 290 -17.39 7.38 14.76
N PRO A 291 -17.70 6.96 13.52
CA PRO A 291 -17.69 5.54 13.17
C PRO A 291 -16.35 4.83 13.49
N TRP A 292 -15.22 5.53 13.33
CA TRP A 292 -13.87 5.04 13.62
C TRP A 292 -13.57 4.81 15.11
N SER A 293 -14.41 5.27 16.03
CA SER A 293 -14.15 5.13 17.48
C SER A 293 -14.84 3.93 18.13
N LYS A 294 -15.56 3.10 17.35
CA LYS A 294 -16.50 2.11 17.90
C LYS A 294 -15.90 0.73 18.18
N LEU A 295 -14.96 0.28 17.36
CA LEU A 295 -14.52 -1.13 17.31
C LEU A 295 -13.01 -1.26 17.27
N GLY A 296 -12.52 -2.43 17.71
CA GLY A 296 -11.12 -2.83 17.66
C GLY A 296 -10.42 -2.78 19.00
N GLU A 297 -9.75 -3.88 19.37
CA GLU A 297 -8.93 -3.99 20.58
C GLU A 297 -7.68 -3.08 20.53
N ASN A 298 -7.19 -2.76 19.33
CA ASN A 298 -6.13 -1.78 19.08
C ASN A 298 -6.63 -0.32 19.01
N ASN A 299 -7.94 -0.09 19.12
CA ASN A 299 -8.51 1.24 18.99
C ASN A 299 -8.32 2.06 20.27
N THR A 300 -7.71 3.24 20.16
CA THR A 300 -7.41 4.12 21.31
C THR A 300 -8.67 4.52 22.09
N PHE A 301 -9.83 4.64 21.43
CA PHE A 301 -11.10 4.92 22.10
C PHE A 301 -11.57 3.72 22.94
N VAL A 302 -11.58 2.52 22.34
CA VAL A 302 -12.02 1.28 23.01
C VAL A 302 -11.11 0.96 24.20
N ILE A 303 -9.80 1.13 24.05
CA ILE A 303 -8.84 0.96 25.15
C ILE A 303 -9.12 1.96 26.27
N SER A 304 -9.34 3.24 25.94
CA SER A 304 -9.63 4.29 26.92
C SER A 304 -10.95 4.06 27.65
N ASP A 305 -12.00 3.68 26.93
CA ASP A 305 -13.33 3.43 27.51
C ASP A 305 -13.31 2.23 28.46
N ARG A 306 -12.60 1.16 28.11
CA ARG A 306 -12.38 0.00 28.99
C ARG A 306 -11.62 0.39 30.25
N LYS A 307 -10.55 1.17 30.13
CA LYS A 307 -9.78 1.68 31.30
C LYS A 307 -10.63 2.57 32.21
N ALA A 308 -11.61 3.27 31.64
CA ALA A 308 -12.55 4.10 32.38
C ALA A 308 -13.78 3.34 32.91
N GLY A 309 -13.88 2.01 32.69
CA GLY A 309 -15.02 1.19 33.11
C GLY A 309 -16.34 1.52 32.39
N LYS A 310 -16.27 2.12 31.19
CA LYS A 310 -17.45 2.51 30.40
C LYS A 310 -17.98 1.39 29.51
N ILE A 311 -17.17 0.34 29.30
CA ILE A 311 -17.45 -0.87 28.52
C ILE A 311 -16.71 -2.05 29.15
#